data_AF-A0A4Y2F080-F1
#
_entry.id   AF-A0A4Y2F080-F1
#
_cell.length_a   1.000
_cell.length_b   1.000
_cell.length_c   1.000
_cell.angle_alpha   90.00
_cell.angle_beta   90.00
_cell.angle_gamma   90.00
#
_symmetry.space_group_name_H-M   'P 1'
#
loop_
_entity.id
_entity.type
_entity.pdbx_description
1 polymer ?
#
loop_
_entity_poly.entity_id
_entity_poly.type
_entity_poly.pdbx_seq_one_letter_code
_entity_poly.pdbx_strand_id
1 'polypeptide(L)'
;MIHVISHRLRVPGLANYGFLILLIVCFSVFTSFVFLSQGDIPGEEHEDDLEYSQKTIPPFRHDILDENFEKCILAPLTSDHLLGGTNSSVGNLLPEFPTQTMKATFKVKKSPVFPILKRFTDLMSSFFRIETVLIEPSVLFCMLGPRYKNLLLRRNFHLKSFANTKRVLTLGIRGTDVAEFEKPGTQAKLRAYGFRMELVNESLLPWMQAGNWTFFDDHFTSHVFFKTKDWVIHLVPFYERGDFLWHASLDVNKNYWSQELYFAESDSIYENFTYESLNFKASFLININIPSNPQYFLFETMNSKFLECNSTVVSSYFKSNQTGVPKISSFSIQYINKRVEVGLQELKSIFNPLLMNFWMWSGTMLGWHRQCGVIPYTTDADFAVWASEVDDLDDILQRIEKNDHVELKQRMGIVEQSLEFNLNCHKLRVDVFFLYPESNGTWYAGHRPSKGYYFKYHHPNFSLCSAELLGHKVLVPCETEQVIATEYGSNWMQPVAEWDYENSIKNRGPNIYWNKSMLEKQQKGYFGTIKPLNFELWSEGEDDILLSKLHNTQAGGRLTLDIRFIGHMARIHGRSLVESGFRPETLRSRSRALTTRSLRPHTQTFRNIFLHFIHKREVPRNLGNVICWY
;
A
#
# COMPACT_ATOMS: atom_id res chain seq x y z
N MET A 1 26.26 -6.40 53.15
CA MET A 1 26.34 -5.07 53.80
C MET A 1 25.65 -5.00 55.18
N ILE A 2 25.24 -6.13 55.77
CA ILE A 2 24.54 -6.16 57.08
C ILE A 2 25.45 -6.61 58.23
N HIS A 3 26.66 -7.11 57.94
CA HIS A 3 27.57 -7.60 58.99
C HIS A 3 28.48 -6.53 59.64
N VAL A 4 28.48 -5.29 59.13
CA VAL A 4 29.41 -4.22 59.57
C VAL A 4 28.77 -3.23 60.57
N ILE A 5 27.45 -3.25 60.77
CA ILE A 5 26.75 -2.23 61.59
C ILE A 5 26.51 -2.67 63.04
N SER A 6 26.76 -3.94 63.38
CA SER A 6 26.39 -4.49 64.71
C SER A 6 27.31 -4.06 65.87
N HIS A 7 28.47 -3.45 65.62
CA HIS A 7 29.48 -3.27 66.67
C HIS A 7 29.49 -1.91 67.40
N ARG A 8 28.51 -1.02 67.19
CA ARG A 8 28.54 0.34 67.78
C ARG A 8 27.32 0.83 68.57
N LEU A 9 26.33 0.00 68.87
CA LEU A 9 25.22 0.44 69.73
C LEU A 9 24.98 -0.53 70.89
N ARG A 10 25.50 -0.16 72.07
CA ARG A 10 25.24 -0.80 73.35
C ARG A 10 24.15 -0.01 74.11
N VAL A 11 23.11 -0.76 74.51
CA VAL A 11 22.13 -0.57 75.61
C VAL A 11 20.98 0.47 75.43
N PRO A 12 19.84 0.35 76.18
CA PRO A 12 18.59 -0.21 75.67
C PRO A 12 17.37 0.72 75.87
N GLY A 13 16.28 0.52 75.12
CA GLY A 13 15.04 1.23 75.42
C GLY A 13 13.88 0.74 74.60
N LEU A 14 12.75 0.47 75.27
CA LEU A 14 11.48 0.04 74.68
C LEU A 14 10.97 0.95 73.54
N ALA A 15 11.49 2.18 73.41
CA ALA A 15 11.20 3.09 72.31
C ALA A 15 11.70 2.60 70.94
N ASN A 16 12.71 1.73 70.88
CA ASN A 16 13.25 1.23 69.61
C ASN A 16 12.40 0.11 68.99
N TYR A 17 11.62 -0.64 69.77
CA TYR A 17 10.66 -1.59 69.20
C TYR A 17 9.50 -0.87 68.53
N GLY A 18 9.03 0.25 69.11
CA GLY A 18 8.05 1.11 68.47
C GLY A 18 8.56 1.69 67.14
N PHE A 19 9.80 2.18 67.11
CA PHE A 19 10.40 2.73 65.90
C PHE A 19 10.69 1.66 64.83
N LEU A 20 11.12 0.47 65.24
CA LEU A 20 11.36 -0.65 64.33
C LEU A 20 10.05 -1.22 63.76
N ILE A 21 8.99 -1.31 64.58
CA ILE A 21 7.65 -1.71 64.12
C ILE A 21 7.08 -0.65 63.19
N LEU A 22 7.25 0.64 63.49
CA LEU A 22 6.83 1.73 62.60
C LEU A 22 7.60 1.70 61.27
N LEU A 23 8.91 1.41 61.30
CA LEU A 23 9.72 1.22 60.10
C LEU A 23 9.29 0.00 59.29
N ILE A 24 8.95 -1.13 59.94
CA ILE A 24 8.46 -2.34 59.27
C ILE A 24 7.05 -2.11 58.67
N VAL A 25 6.18 -1.36 59.36
CA VAL A 25 4.84 -0.99 58.86
C VAL A 25 4.95 0.03 57.72
N CYS A 26 5.86 1.02 57.82
CA CYS A 26 6.14 1.92 56.71
C CYS A 26 6.77 1.18 55.53
N PHE A 27 7.66 0.22 55.76
CA PHE A 27 8.23 -0.60 54.69
C PHE A 27 7.18 -1.53 54.08
N SER A 28 6.26 -2.11 54.87
CA SER A 28 5.19 -2.97 54.35
C SER A 28 4.17 -2.17 53.55
N VAL A 29 3.77 -0.98 54.02
CA VAL A 29 2.91 -0.06 53.27
C VAL A 29 3.61 0.48 52.03
N PHE A 30 4.91 0.76 52.09
CA PHE A 30 5.69 1.19 50.91
C PHE A 30 5.90 0.04 49.92
N THR A 31 6.10 -1.21 50.38
CA THR A 31 6.11 -2.37 49.48
C THR A 31 4.73 -2.64 48.91
N SER A 32 3.65 -2.48 49.66
CA SER A 32 2.29 -2.62 49.13
C SER A 32 1.95 -1.50 48.15
N PHE A 33 2.43 -0.27 48.35
CA PHE A 33 2.29 0.81 47.37
C PHE A 33 3.21 0.63 46.16
N VAL A 34 4.41 0.06 46.32
CA VAL A 34 5.29 -0.28 45.19
C VAL A 34 4.75 -1.50 44.43
N PHE A 35 4.07 -2.45 45.08
CA PHE A 35 3.37 -3.55 44.42
C PHE A 35 2.01 -3.15 43.82
N LEU A 36 1.38 -2.07 44.30
CA LEU A 36 0.17 -1.49 43.71
C LEU A 36 0.46 -0.35 42.70
N SER A 37 1.69 0.18 42.67
CA SER A 37 2.15 1.22 41.72
C SER A 37 3.25 0.77 40.75
N GLN A 38 3.66 -0.50 40.82
CA GLN A 38 3.88 -1.30 39.62
C GLN A 38 2.47 -1.57 39.06
N GLY A 39 1.82 -0.64 38.36
CA GLY A 39 2.35 -0.16 37.10
C GLY A 39 2.60 -1.39 36.27
N ASP A 40 1.50 -1.91 35.69
CA ASP A 40 1.41 -3.17 34.96
C ASP A 40 2.80 -3.63 34.50
N ILE A 41 3.32 -4.70 35.11
CA ILE A 41 4.24 -5.57 34.37
C ILE A 41 3.52 -5.76 33.04
N PRO A 42 4.09 -5.39 31.88
CA PRO A 42 3.42 -5.68 30.63
C PRO A 42 3.20 -7.18 30.67
N GLY A 43 1.95 -7.57 30.89
CA GLY A 43 1.57 -8.95 30.85
C GLY A 43 2.09 -9.49 29.53
N GLU A 44 2.36 -10.78 29.48
CA GLU A 44 2.32 -11.47 28.21
C GLU A 44 1.09 -10.94 27.46
N GLU A 45 1.30 -10.07 26.46
CA GLU A 45 0.24 -9.58 25.60
C GLU A 45 -0.21 -10.84 24.90
N HIS A 46 -1.31 -11.39 25.43
CA HIS A 46 -1.85 -12.69 25.07
C HIS A 46 -1.81 -12.88 23.56
N GLU A 47 -1.10 -13.93 23.12
CA GLU A 47 -1.08 -14.44 21.74
C GLU A 47 -2.50 -14.57 21.14
N ASP A 48 -3.52 -14.71 21.98
CA ASP A 48 -4.93 -14.83 21.62
C ASP A 48 -5.46 -13.66 20.77
N ASP A 49 -4.86 -12.47 20.86
CA ASP A 49 -5.30 -11.35 20.04
C ASP A 49 -4.62 -11.29 18.66
N LEU A 50 -3.69 -12.19 18.32
CA LEU A 50 -3.10 -12.26 16.97
C LEU A 50 -3.83 -13.24 16.03
N GLU A 51 -4.87 -13.92 16.53
CA GLU A 51 -5.71 -14.80 15.74
C GLU A 51 -6.62 -13.97 14.80
N TYR A 52 -6.14 -13.78 13.57
CA TYR A 52 -6.88 -13.11 12.50
C TYR A 52 -7.29 -14.11 11.44
N SER A 53 -8.60 -14.21 11.20
CA SER A 53 -9.15 -14.95 10.07
C SER A 53 -9.37 -14.00 8.90
N GLN A 54 -8.72 -14.29 7.77
CA GLN A 54 -8.89 -13.47 6.58
C GLN A 54 -10.35 -13.49 6.12
N LYS A 55 -10.90 -12.30 5.85
CA LYS A 55 -12.25 -12.17 5.30
C LYS A 55 -12.37 -12.93 3.99
N THR A 56 -13.45 -13.69 3.84
CA THR A 56 -13.72 -14.46 2.63
C THR A 56 -13.93 -13.53 1.44
N ILE A 57 -13.39 -13.93 0.29
CA ILE A 57 -13.64 -13.22 -0.96
C ILE A 57 -15.15 -13.29 -1.24
N PRO A 58 -15.83 -12.15 -1.45
CA PRO A 58 -17.26 -12.16 -1.72
C PRO A 58 -17.56 -12.97 -2.99
N PRO A 59 -18.67 -13.74 -3.02
CA PRO A 59 -19.01 -14.56 -4.16
C PRO A 59 -19.26 -13.71 -5.42
N PHE A 60 -19.07 -14.32 -6.59
CA PHE A 60 -19.37 -13.65 -7.86
C PHE A 60 -20.82 -13.17 -7.90
N ARG A 61 -20.98 -11.92 -8.32
CA ARG A 61 -22.31 -11.33 -8.49
C ARG A 61 -22.63 -11.18 -9.97
N HIS A 62 -23.70 -11.84 -10.39
CA HIS A 62 -24.15 -11.84 -11.77
C HIS A 62 -24.52 -10.44 -12.30
N ASP A 63 -24.89 -9.50 -11.41
CA ASP A 63 -25.21 -8.11 -11.78
C ASP A 63 -23.99 -7.27 -12.18
N ILE A 64 -22.78 -7.83 -12.05
CA ILE A 64 -21.54 -7.23 -12.55
C ILE A 64 -21.53 -7.17 -14.08
N LEU A 65 -22.15 -8.16 -14.75
CA LEU A 65 -22.14 -8.25 -16.21
C LEU A 65 -23.35 -7.54 -16.83
N ASP A 66 -23.17 -7.04 -18.05
CA ASP A 66 -24.24 -6.53 -18.90
C ASP A 66 -25.20 -7.66 -19.32
N GLU A 67 -26.48 -7.37 -19.44
CA GLU A 67 -27.48 -8.38 -19.83
C GLU A 67 -27.19 -9.05 -21.18
N ASN A 68 -26.46 -8.36 -22.08
CA ASN A 68 -26.07 -8.81 -23.41
C ASN A 68 -24.54 -8.99 -23.54
N PHE A 69 -23.84 -9.30 -22.44
CA PHE A 69 -22.38 -9.40 -22.43
C PHE A 69 -21.83 -10.37 -23.50
N GLU A 70 -22.60 -11.38 -23.92
CA GLU A 70 -22.19 -12.34 -24.96
C GLU A 70 -21.87 -11.67 -26.30
N LYS A 71 -22.43 -10.48 -26.59
CA LYS A 71 -22.09 -9.71 -27.80
C LYS A 71 -20.61 -9.33 -27.84
N CYS A 72 -19.97 -9.16 -26.67
CA CYS A 72 -18.55 -8.81 -26.55
C CYS A 72 -17.61 -9.91 -27.06
N ILE A 73 -18.08 -11.16 -27.14
CA ILE A 73 -17.30 -12.29 -27.66
C ILE A 73 -17.83 -12.78 -29.02
N LEU A 74 -19.13 -12.66 -29.28
CA LEU A 74 -19.78 -13.14 -30.50
C LEU A 74 -19.63 -12.17 -31.69
N ALA A 75 -19.50 -10.87 -31.45
CA ALA A 75 -19.42 -9.85 -32.50
C ALA A 75 -18.03 -9.17 -32.53
N PRO A 76 -17.68 -8.48 -33.64
CA PRO A 76 -16.50 -7.63 -33.66
C PRO A 76 -16.64 -6.53 -32.60
N LEU A 77 -15.66 -6.42 -31.71
CA LEU A 77 -15.66 -5.39 -30.67
C LEU A 77 -15.36 -4.02 -31.30
N THR A 78 -16.30 -3.07 -31.18
CA THR A 78 -16.14 -1.69 -31.65
C THR A 78 -16.26 -0.70 -30.50
N SER A 79 -15.81 0.55 -30.71
CA SER A 79 -15.99 1.66 -29.77
C SER A 79 -17.44 1.84 -29.29
N ASP A 80 -18.42 1.63 -30.17
CA ASP A 80 -19.83 1.79 -29.81
C ASP A 80 -20.34 0.67 -28.89
N HIS A 81 -19.78 -0.55 -28.98
CA HIS A 81 -20.09 -1.64 -28.03
C HIS A 81 -19.52 -1.35 -26.63
N LEU A 82 -18.35 -0.73 -26.56
CA LEU A 82 -17.70 -0.36 -25.29
C LEU A 82 -18.44 0.76 -24.55
N LEU A 83 -19.09 1.66 -25.28
CA LEU A 83 -19.83 2.81 -24.74
C LEU A 83 -21.35 2.58 -24.72
N GLY A 84 -21.83 1.40 -25.11
CA GLY A 84 -23.24 1.04 -25.02
C GLY A 84 -23.72 1.14 -23.57
N GLY A 85 -24.80 1.89 -23.34
CA GLY A 85 -25.43 2.02 -22.01
C GLY A 85 -24.83 3.06 -21.06
N THR A 86 -23.71 3.73 -21.40
CA THR A 86 -23.11 4.77 -20.53
C THR A 86 -23.81 6.14 -20.64
N ASN A 87 -24.77 6.30 -21.57
CA ASN A 87 -25.44 7.57 -21.86
C ASN A 87 -26.76 7.81 -21.10
N SER A 88 -27.30 6.88 -20.31
CA SER A 88 -28.69 6.97 -19.81
C SER A 88 -28.91 7.47 -18.38
N SER A 89 -27.88 7.90 -17.65
CA SER A 89 -28.09 8.50 -16.30
C SER A 89 -27.04 9.51 -15.84
N VAL A 90 -26.05 9.85 -16.66
CA VAL A 90 -24.94 10.74 -16.25
C VAL A 90 -25.25 12.20 -16.56
N GLY A 91 -26.45 12.63 -16.19
CA GLY A 91 -26.96 13.97 -16.49
C GLY A 91 -26.35 15.10 -15.66
N ASN A 92 -25.67 14.84 -14.52
CA ASN A 92 -25.29 15.93 -13.60
C ASN A 92 -23.98 15.75 -12.81
N LEU A 93 -23.13 14.74 -13.08
CA LEU A 93 -21.95 14.46 -12.23
C LEU A 93 -20.61 14.28 -12.99
N LEU A 94 -20.58 14.51 -14.29
CA LEU A 94 -19.31 14.72 -15.00
C LEU A 94 -19.08 16.23 -15.12
N PRO A 95 -17.89 16.77 -14.84
CA PRO A 95 -17.45 17.93 -15.62
C PRO A 95 -17.48 17.44 -17.07
N GLU A 96 -18.28 18.12 -17.91
CA GLU A 96 -18.60 17.75 -19.29
C GLU A 96 -17.41 17.12 -20.02
N PHE A 97 -17.27 15.79 -20.00
CA PHE A 97 -16.39 15.09 -20.92
C PHE A 97 -17.18 14.95 -22.21
N PRO A 98 -16.82 15.66 -23.29
CA PRO A 98 -17.59 15.59 -24.53
C PRO A 98 -17.64 14.14 -25.00
N THR A 99 -18.81 13.66 -25.42
CA THR A 99 -19.01 12.28 -25.90
C THR A 99 -18.05 11.94 -27.06
N GLN A 100 -17.61 12.96 -27.83
CA GLN A 100 -16.56 12.83 -28.84
C GLN A 100 -15.17 12.53 -28.25
N THR A 101 -14.81 13.11 -27.10
CA THR A 101 -13.56 12.84 -26.38
C THR A 101 -13.54 11.39 -25.87
N MET A 102 -14.65 10.89 -25.30
CA MET A 102 -14.76 9.48 -24.93
C MET A 102 -14.62 8.55 -26.16
N LYS A 103 -15.33 8.81 -27.26
CA LYS A 103 -15.20 8.00 -28.49
C LYS A 103 -13.77 8.00 -29.07
N ALA A 104 -13.04 9.12 -28.96
CA ALA A 104 -11.63 9.20 -29.35
C ALA A 104 -10.70 8.43 -28.40
N THR A 105 -11.09 8.26 -27.13
CA THR A 105 -10.39 7.43 -26.14
C THR A 105 -10.58 5.93 -26.40
N PHE A 106 -11.73 5.50 -26.90
CA PHE A 106 -12.06 4.07 -27.03
C PHE A 106 -11.99 3.51 -28.46
N LYS A 107 -11.08 3.98 -29.33
CA LYS A 107 -10.90 3.44 -30.69
C LYS A 107 -10.39 1.99 -30.67
N VAL A 108 -11.30 1.04 -30.47
CA VAL A 108 -11.05 -0.40 -30.44
C VAL A 108 -11.77 -1.03 -31.63
N LYS A 109 -11.05 -1.88 -32.37
CA LYS A 109 -11.62 -2.74 -33.41
C LYS A 109 -10.98 -4.13 -33.31
N LYS A 110 -11.60 -5.03 -32.54
CA LYS A 110 -11.18 -6.45 -32.49
C LYS A 110 -12.10 -7.31 -33.34
N SER A 111 -11.53 -8.35 -33.94
CA SER A 111 -12.31 -9.38 -34.64
C SER A 111 -13.14 -10.20 -33.64
N PRO A 112 -14.22 -10.89 -34.08
CA PRO A 112 -14.97 -11.79 -33.21
C PRO A 112 -14.05 -12.86 -32.61
N VAL A 113 -14.05 -13.01 -31.29
CA VAL A 113 -13.16 -13.93 -30.58
C VAL A 113 -13.79 -15.30 -30.33
N PHE A 114 -15.12 -15.41 -30.34
CA PHE A 114 -15.82 -16.64 -29.94
C PHE A 114 -15.36 -17.92 -30.66
N PRO A 115 -15.21 -17.97 -32.01
CA PRO A 115 -14.85 -19.23 -32.68
C PRO A 115 -13.48 -19.77 -32.27
N ILE A 116 -12.50 -18.87 -32.09
CA ILE A 116 -11.14 -19.25 -31.71
C ILE A 116 -11.05 -19.52 -30.21
N LEU A 117 -11.69 -18.68 -29.39
CA LEU A 117 -11.77 -18.83 -27.93
C LEU A 117 -12.39 -20.17 -27.58
N LYS A 118 -13.59 -20.47 -28.08
CA LYS A 118 -14.32 -21.70 -27.74
C LYS A 118 -13.56 -22.96 -28.13
N ARG A 119 -13.01 -23.00 -29.35
CA ARG A 119 -12.19 -24.13 -29.82
C ARG A 119 -10.98 -24.36 -28.92
N PHE A 120 -10.33 -23.28 -28.49
CA PHE A 120 -9.15 -23.37 -27.65
C PHE A 120 -9.48 -23.79 -26.22
N THR A 121 -10.46 -23.15 -25.58
CA THR A 121 -10.83 -23.43 -24.20
C THR A 121 -11.37 -24.86 -24.03
N ASP A 122 -12.15 -25.36 -25.00
CA ASP A 122 -12.61 -26.77 -25.00
C ASP A 122 -11.45 -27.76 -25.11
N LEU A 123 -10.46 -27.45 -25.95
CA LEU A 123 -9.25 -28.26 -26.08
C LEU A 123 -8.46 -28.28 -24.76
N MET A 124 -8.27 -27.11 -24.13
CA MET A 124 -7.57 -26.99 -22.84
C MET A 124 -8.27 -27.77 -21.73
N SER A 125 -9.56 -27.53 -21.51
CA SER A 125 -10.30 -28.17 -20.42
C SER A 125 -10.49 -29.68 -20.66
N SER A 126 -10.84 -30.10 -21.88
CA SER A 126 -11.17 -31.53 -22.15
C SER A 126 -9.94 -32.42 -22.22
N PHE A 127 -8.84 -31.95 -22.83
CA PHE A 127 -7.68 -32.79 -23.10
C PHE A 127 -6.51 -32.55 -22.17
N PHE A 128 -6.32 -31.32 -21.70
CA PHE A 128 -5.19 -30.95 -20.84
C PHE A 128 -5.62 -30.75 -19.38
N ARG A 129 -6.93 -30.69 -19.11
CA ARG A 129 -7.48 -30.37 -17.77
C ARG A 129 -6.98 -29.03 -17.23
N ILE A 130 -6.73 -28.10 -18.15
CA ILE A 130 -6.29 -26.74 -17.85
C ILE A 130 -7.49 -25.81 -17.94
N GLU A 131 -7.74 -25.08 -16.86
CA GLU A 131 -8.76 -24.05 -16.81
C GLU A 131 -8.14 -22.72 -17.24
N THR A 132 -8.55 -22.23 -18.40
CA THR A 132 -8.11 -20.94 -18.93
C THR A 132 -9.08 -19.83 -18.55
N VAL A 133 -8.57 -18.67 -18.17
CA VAL A 133 -9.36 -17.50 -17.78
C VAL A 133 -9.20 -16.39 -18.82
N LEU A 134 -10.30 -15.86 -19.35
CA LEU A 134 -10.27 -14.72 -20.26
C LEU A 134 -9.92 -13.44 -19.50
N ILE A 135 -8.69 -12.95 -19.68
CA ILE A 135 -8.16 -11.75 -18.99
C ILE A 135 -7.97 -10.56 -19.93
N GLU A 136 -8.37 -10.70 -21.20
CA GLU A 136 -8.29 -9.64 -22.21
C GLU A 136 -9.06 -8.38 -21.78
N PRO A 137 -8.38 -7.26 -21.45
CA PRO A 137 -9.03 -6.14 -20.76
C PRO A 137 -10.13 -5.47 -21.58
N SER A 138 -9.94 -5.41 -22.90
CA SER A 138 -10.94 -4.83 -23.81
C SER A 138 -12.24 -5.65 -23.87
N VAL A 139 -12.15 -6.98 -23.78
CA VAL A 139 -13.30 -7.87 -23.80
C VAL A 139 -13.97 -7.89 -22.43
N LEU A 140 -13.20 -7.99 -21.34
CA LEU A 140 -13.73 -7.91 -19.98
C LEU A 140 -14.46 -6.59 -19.72
N PHE A 141 -13.86 -5.45 -20.09
CA PHE A 141 -14.52 -4.15 -19.93
C PHE A 141 -15.83 -4.07 -20.71
N CYS A 142 -15.87 -4.62 -21.93
CA CYS A 142 -17.11 -4.68 -22.71
C CYS A 142 -18.22 -5.46 -21.98
N MET A 143 -17.87 -6.57 -21.32
CA MET A 143 -18.82 -7.44 -20.62
C MET A 143 -19.44 -6.79 -19.37
N LEU A 144 -18.78 -5.79 -18.77
CA LEU A 144 -19.28 -5.15 -17.55
C LEU A 144 -20.59 -4.38 -17.77
N GLY A 145 -21.45 -4.41 -16.75
CA GLY A 145 -22.65 -3.60 -16.70
C GLY A 145 -22.34 -2.09 -16.63
N PRO A 146 -23.27 -1.20 -17.03
CA PRO A 146 -23.03 0.24 -17.13
C PRO A 146 -22.51 0.90 -15.85
N ARG A 147 -22.99 0.46 -14.68
CA ARG A 147 -22.54 0.94 -13.37
C ARG A 147 -21.03 0.77 -13.19
N TYR A 148 -20.52 -0.43 -13.47
CA TYR A 148 -19.11 -0.79 -13.25
C TYR A 148 -18.21 -0.18 -14.32
N LYS A 149 -18.68 -0.09 -15.57
CA LYS A 149 -18.01 0.70 -16.62
C LYS A 149 -17.82 2.14 -16.17
N ASN A 150 -18.89 2.81 -15.75
CA ASN A 150 -18.84 4.20 -15.31
C ASN A 150 -17.93 4.39 -14.09
N LEU A 151 -17.93 3.44 -13.15
CA LEU A 151 -17.02 3.47 -12.00
C LEU A 151 -15.55 3.39 -12.46
N LEU A 152 -15.19 2.41 -13.29
CA LEU A 152 -13.83 2.28 -13.82
C LEU A 152 -13.37 3.52 -14.61
N LEU A 153 -14.26 4.10 -15.42
CA LEU A 153 -13.96 5.33 -16.16
C LEU A 153 -13.64 6.50 -15.23
N ARG A 154 -14.36 6.63 -14.10
CA ARG A 154 -14.07 7.63 -13.06
C ARG A 154 -12.76 7.34 -12.32
N ARG A 155 -12.29 6.10 -12.33
CA ARG A 155 -10.96 5.69 -11.85
C ARG A 155 -9.88 5.75 -12.92
N ASN A 156 -10.07 6.57 -13.96
CA ASN A 156 -9.12 6.78 -15.06
C ASN A 156 -8.74 5.50 -15.83
N PHE A 157 -9.62 4.50 -15.89
CA PHE A 157 -9.38 3.32 -16.70
C PHE A 157 -9.34 3.66 -18.20
N HIS A 158 -8.21 3.37 -18.84
CA HIS A 158 -7.95 3.74 -20.24
C HIS A 158 -7.78 2.52 -21.14
N LEU A 159 -8.75 2.28 -22.05
CA LEU A 159 -8.66 1.12 -22.95
C LEU A 159 -7.63 1.23 -24.08
N LYS A 160 -7.08 2.43 -24.33
CA LYS A 160 -6.06 2.63 -25.38
C LYS A 160 -4.84 1.75 -25.18
N SER A 161 -4.47 1.50 -23.93
CA SER A 161 -3.33 0.66 -23.55
C SER A 161 -3.51 -0.82 -23.95
N PHE A 162 -4.74 -1.25 -24.25
CA PHE A 162 -5.07 -2.66 -24.55
C PHE A 162 -5.55 -2.87 -26.01
N ALA A 163 -5.54 -1.82 -26.84
CA ALA A 163 -6.20 -1.82 -28.15
C ALA A 163 -5.29 -2.15 -29.35
N ASN A 164 -3.98 -2.32 -29.13
CA ASN A 164 -3.00 -2.35 -30.21
C ASN A 164 -3.06 -3.63 -31.07
N THR A 165 -3.49 -4.76 -30.49
CA THR A 165 -3.45 -6.06 -31.16
C THR A 165 -4.83 -6.57 -31.57
N LYS A 166 -5.17 -6.42 -32.86
CA LYS A 166 -6.52 -6.77 -33.39
C LYS A 166 -6.83 -8.26 -33.41
N ARG A 167 -5.80 -9.11 -33.42
CA ARG A 167 -5.91 -10.57 -33.56
C ARG A 167 -5.08 -11.33 -32.51
N VAL A 168 -4.87 -10.69 -31.37
CA VAL A 168 -4.34 -11.35 -30.18
C VAL A 168 -5.45 -11.44 -29.13
N LEU A 169 -5.56 -12.61 -28.52
CA LEU A 169 -6.47 -12.91 -27.43
C LEU A 169 -5.64 -13.36 -26.23
N THR A 170 -5.71 -12.62 -25.13
CA THR A 170 -4.96 -12.96 -23.91
C THR A 170 -5.83 -13.71 -22.91
N LEU A 171 -5.32 -14.85 -22.42
CA LEU A 171 -5.92 -15.69 -21.39
C LEU A 171 -4.90 -15.92 -20.26
N GLY A 172 -5.37 -16.10 -19.03
CA GLY A 172 -4.58 -16.51 -17.88
C GLY A 172 -4.69 -18.01 -17.62
N ILE A 173 -3.66 -18.59 -17.02
CA ILE A 173 -3.63 -19.96 -16.47
C ILE A 173 -2.85 -19.95 -15.15
N ARG A 174 -2.98 -21.02 -14.35
CA ARG A 174 -2.08 -21.20 -13.20
C ARG A 174 -0.69 -21.56 -13.70
N GLY A 175 0.34 -21.06 -13.02
CA GLY A 175 1.73 -21.30 -13.37
C GLY A 175 2.12 -22.76 -13.38
N THR A 176 1.51 -23.57 -12.49
CA THR A 176 1.72 -25.02 -12.41
C THR A 176 1.15 -25.78 -13.60
N ASP A 177 0.13 -25.25 -14.28
CA ASP A 177 -0.49 -25.91 -15.43
C ASP A 177 0.42 -25.88 -16.68
N VAL A 178 1.50 -25.09 -16.67
CA VAL A 178 2.45 -25.00 -17.79
C VAL A 178 3.22 -26.31 -18.01
N ALA A 179 3.41 -27.12 -16.97
CA ALA A 179 4.07 -28.42 -17.07
C ALA A 179 3.40 -29.36 -18.10
N GLU A 180 2.10 -29.19 -18.35
CA GLU A 180 1.39 -29.95 -19.39
C GLU A 180 1.89 -29.65 -20.81
N PHE A 181 2.34 -28.42 -21.06
CA PHE A 181 2.86 -27.99 -22.36
C PHE A 181 4.28 -28.48 -22.65
N GLU A 182 5.04 -28.75 -21.61
CA GLU A 182 6.42 -29.24 -21.69
C GLU A 182 6.49 -30.77 -21.94
N LYS A 183 5.38 -31.49 -21.74
CA LYS A 183 5.31 -32.93 -21.96
C LYS A 183 5.61 -33.32 -23.41
N PRO A 184 6.37 -34.42 -23.63
CA PRO A 184 6.63 -34.93 -24.98
C PRO A 184 5.34 -35.20 -25.77
N GLY A 185 5.31 -34.76 -27.03
CA GLY A 185 4.16 -34.96 -27.91
C GLY A 185 3.04 -33.91 -27.82
N THR A 186 3.02 -33.05 -26.78
CA THR A 186 2.02 -31.99 -26.64
C THR A 186 2.00 -31.05 -27.84
N GLN A 187 3.17 -30.61 -28.31
CA GLN A 187 3.34 -29.77 -29.51
C GLN A 187 2.72 -30.43 -30.77
N ALA A 188 2.90 -31.74 -30.97
CA ALA A 188 2.34 -32.45 -32.13
C ALA A 188 0.80 -32.55 -32.04
N LYS A 189 0.28 -32.81 -30.84
CA LYS A 189 -1.16 -32.84 -30.57
C LYS A 189 -1.80 -31.48 -30.85
N LEU A 190 -1.23 -30.40 -30.33
CA LEU A 190 -1.70 -29.03 -30.56
C LEU A 190 -1.69 -28.66 -32.05
N ARG A 191 -0.63 -29.04 -32.78
CA ARG A 191 -0.54 -28.84 -34.24
C ARG A 191 -1.65 -29.55 -35.00
N ALA A 192 -2.04 -30.75 -34.59
CA ALA A 192 -3.18 -31.47 -35.19
C ALA A 192 -4.51 -30.72 -35.04
N TYR A 193 -4.65 -29.91 -33.97
CA TYR A 193 -5.77 -28.99 -33.77
C TYR A 193 -5.54 -27.59 -34.36
N GLY A 194 -4.51 -27.40 -35.18
CA GLY A 194 -4.24 -26.13 -35.88
C GLY A 194 -3.56 -25.06 -35.03
N PHE A 195 -3.00 -25.42 -33.88
CA PHE A 195 -2.27 -24.51 -33.00
C PHE A 195 -0.77 -24.82 -33.04
N ARG A 196 0.03 -23.81 -33.38
CA ARG A 196 1.49 -23.87 -33.25
C ARG A 196 1.88 -23.17 -31.94
N MET A 197 2.35 -23.94 -30.98
CA MET A 197 2.77 -23.44 -29.67
C MET A 197 4.23 -23.00 -29.70
N GLU A 198 4.50 -21.92 -28.96
CA GLU A 198 5.81 -21.34 -28.68
C GLU A 198 5.86 -21.03 -27.18
N LEU A 199 6.75 -21.72 -26.45
CA LEU A 199 7.02 -21.48 -25.04
C LEU A 199 8.12 -20.43 -24.93
N VAL A 200 7.99 -19.51 -23.99
CA VAL A 200 9.03 -18.55 -23.63
C VAL A 200 9.51 -18.91 -22.24
N ASN A 201 10.77 -19.32 -22.14
CA ASN A 201 11.38 -19.76 -20.90
C ASN A 201 12.38 -18.70 -20.42
N GLU A 202 12.34 -18.42 -19.12
CA GLU A 202 13.22 -17.47 -18.44
C GLU A 202 13.96 -18.15 -17.30
N SER A 203 15.11 -17.61 -16.92
CA SER A 203 15.88 -18.13 -15.78
C SER A 203 15.13 -17.94 -14.47
N LEU A 204 15.26 -18.89 -13.55
CA LEU A 204 14.62 -18.79 -12.24
C LEU A 204 15.04 -17.53 -11.48
N LEU A 205 14.03 -16.84 -10.93
CA LEU A 205 14.22 -15.67 -10.08
C LEU A 205 14.67 -16.08 -8.66
N PRO A 206 15.37 -15.22 -7.91
CA PRO A 206 15.86 -15.56 -6.57
C PRO A 206 14.78 -16.07 -5.61
N TRP A 207 13.58 -15.47 -5.64
CA TRP A 207 12.47 -15.90 -4.79
C TRP A 207 11.89 -17.27 -5.20
N MET A 208 11.95 -17.61 -6.50
CA MET A 208 11.55 -18.93 -7.00
C MET A 208 12.55 -20.01 -6.60
N GLN A 209 13.86 -19.69 -6.60
CA GLN A 209 14.91 -20.61 -6.16
C GLN A 209 14.85 -20.91 -4.67
N ALA A 210 14.41 -19.94 -3.86
CA ALA A 210 14.23 -20.10 -2.42
C ALA A 210 12.96 -20.89 -2.05
N GLY A 211 11.99 -20.98 -2.97
CA GLY A 211 10.75 -21.72 -2.77
C GLY A 211 10.90 -23.22 -3.03
N ASN A 212 10.00 -24.02 -2.44
CA ASN A 212 9.99 -25.48 -2.60
C ASN A 212 9.28 -25.91 -3.91
N TRP A 213 9.70 -25.33 -5.05
CA TRP A 213 9.10 -25.60 -6.35
C TRP A 213 9.78 -26.79 -7.01
N THR A 214 9.22 -27.99 -6.84
CA THR A 214 9.80 -29.23 -7.39
C THR A 214 9.61 -29.40 -8.91
N PHE A 215 9.08 -28.40 -9.60
CA PHE A 215 8.70 -28.46 -11.02
C PHE A 215 9.63 -27.72 -11.97
N PHE A 216 10.55 -26.90 -11.44
CA PHE A 216 11.47 -26.14 -12.27
C PHE A 216 12.87 -26.72 -12.15
N ASP A 217 13.45 -27.15 -13.28
CA ASP A 217 14.84 -27.59 -13.33
C ASP A 217 15.78 -26.39 -13.08
N ASP A 218 15.87 -25.48 -14.05
CA ASP A 218 16.70 -24.27 -14.04
C ASP A 218 16.01 -23.03 -14.65
N HIS A 219 14.79 -23.21 -15.16
CA HIS A 219 14.00 -22.18 -15.82
C HIS A 219 12.52 -22.31 -15.46
N PHE A 220 11.76 -21.26 -15.74
CA PHE A 220 10.30 -21.29 -15.71
C PHE A 220 9.76 -20.74 -17.04
N THR A 221 8.55 -21.14 -17.42
CA THR A 221 7.90 -20.65 -18.64
C THR A 221 7.14 -19.35 -18.36
N SER A 222 7.67 -18.21 -18.79
CA SER A 222 7.06 -16.89 -18.56
C SER A 222 5.78 -16.66 -19.36
N HIS A 223 5.72 -17.14 -20.60
CA HIS A 223 4.57 -16.96 -21.49
C HIS A 223 4.44 -18.11 -22.49
N VAL A 224 3.21 -18.35 -22.96
CA VAL A 224 2.95 -19.31 -24.04
C VAL A 224 2.14 -18.66 -25.15
N PHE A 225 2.59 -18.83 -26.39
CA PHE A 225 1.92 -18.32 -27.58
C PHE A 225 1.41 -19.45 -28.45
N PHE A 226 0.11 -19.45 -28.74
CA PHE A 226 -0.50 -20.37 -29.70
C PHE A 226 -0.87 -19.61 -30.97
N LYS A 227 -0.08 -19.82 -32.01
CA LYS A 227 -0.27 -19.19 -33.32
C LYS A 227 -1.17 -20.05 -34.20
N THR A 228 -2.19 -19.44 -34.76
CA THR A 228 -3.02 -19.98 -35.86
C THR A 228 -2.76 -19.19 -37.15
N LYS A 229 -3.54 -19.44 -38.21
CA LYS A 229 -3.45 -18.68 -39.46
C LYS A 229 -3.76 -17.18 -39.25
N ASP A 230 -4.78 -16.91 -38.45
CA ASP A 230 -5.35 -15.57 -38.33
C ASP A 230 -5.20 -14.98 -36.93
N TRP A 231 -5.01 -15.80 -35.89
CA TRP A 231 -5.00 -15.38 -34.49
C TRP A 231 -3.76 -15.86 -33.74
N VAL A 232 -3.38 -15.10 -32.72
CA VAL A 232 -2.46 -15.53 -31.67
C VAL A 232 -3.23 -15.56 -30.35
N ILE A 233 -3.16 -16.69 -29.65
CA ILE A 233 -3.61 -16.77 -28.26
C ILE A 233 -2.37 -16.64 -27.39
N HIS A 234 -2.38 -15.63 -26.53
CA HIS A 234 -1.35 -15.36 -25.53
C HIS A 234 -1.82 -15.92 -24.20
N LEU A 235 -1.15 -16.96 -23.70
CA LEU A 235 -1.35 -17.41 -22.33
C LEU A 235 -0.34 -16.74 -21.40
N VAL A 236 -0.86 -16.23 -20.30
CA VAL A 236 -0.12 -15.65 -19.18
C VAL A 236 -0.21 -16.62 -18.00
N PRO A 237 0.88 -17.33 -17.69
CA PRO A 237 1.01 -18.10 -16.45
C PRO A 237 1.10 -17.16 -15.25
N PHE A 238 0.21 -17.37 -14.28
CA PHE A 238 0.25 -16.70 -12.98
C PHE A 238 0.83 -17.64 -11.93
N TYR A 239 1.98 -17.27 -11.36
CA TYR A 239 2.67 -17.99 -10.30
C TYR A 239 2.26 -17.44 -8.94
N GLU A 240 1.94 -18.33 -8.01
CA GLU A 240 1.63 -17.94 -6.64
C GLU A 240 2.90 -17.44 -5.94
N ARG A 241 2.80 -16.30 -5.25
CA ARG A 241 3.86 -15.73 -4.43
C ARG A 241 3.22 -15.06 -3.22
N GLY A 242 3.43 -15.63 -2.03
CA GLY A 242 2.70 -15.18 -0.84
C GLY A 242 1.19 -15.37 -1.01
N ASP A 243 0.39 -14.31 -0.78
CA ASP A 243 -1.06 -14.32 -0.97
C ASP A 243 -1.53 -13.78 -2.33
N PHE A 244 -0.61 -13.54 -3.26
CA PHE A 244 -0.90 -12.90 -4.55
C PHE A 244 -0.39 -13.71 -5.73
N LEU A 245 -0.82 -13.31 -6.92
CA LEU A 245 -0.45 -13.93 -8.19
C LEU A 245 0.54 -13.02 -8.93
N TRP A 246 1.68 -13.57 -9.32
CA TRP A 246 2.73 -12.88 -10.08
C TRP A 246 2.81 -13.43 -11.50
N HIS A 247 3.05 -12.56 -12.48
CA HIS A 247 3.49 -12.98 -13.82
C HIS A 247 4.71 -12.19 -14.26
N ALA A 248 5.51 -12.80 -15.12
CA ALA A 248 6.72 -12.22 -15.69
C ALA A 248 6.42 -11.21 -16.80
N SER A 249 7.39 -10.35 -17.05
CA SER A 249 7.58 -9.61 -18.31
C SER A 249 8.25 -10.45 -19.38
N LEU A 250 8.29 -9.91 -20.61
CA LEU A 250 9.16 -10.38 -21.68
C LEU A 250 10.38 -9.46 -21.86
N ASP A 251 11.55 -10.07 -22.04
CA ASP A 251 12.77 -9.35 -22.42
C ASP A 251 12.60 -8.67 -23.79
N VAL A 252 12.63 -7.33 -23.79
CA VAL A 252 12.42 -6.49 -24.97
C VAL A 252 13.41 -6.78 -26.08
N ASN A 253 14.62 -7.22 -25.74
CA ASN A 253 15.67 -7.50 -26.73
C ASN A 253 15.55 -8.90 -27.35
N LYS A 254 14.80 -9.80 -26.71
CA LYS A 254 14.66 -11.19 -27.14
C LYS A 254 13.30 -11.49 -27.76
N ASN A 255 12.27 -10.74 -27.41
CA ASN A 255 10.91 -11.06 -27.82
C ASN A 255 10.19 -9.85 -28.42
N TYR A 256 9.76 -9.96 -29.68
CA TYR A 256 9.04 -8.90 -30.38
C TYR A 256 7.65 -8.60 -29.79
N TRP A 257 7.06 -9.54 -29.04
CA TRP A 257 5.77 -9.34 -28.38
C TRP A 257 5.82 -8.36 -27.20
N SER A 258 7.01 -8.12 -26.63
CA SER A 258 7.23 -7.29 -25.44
C SER A 258 6.67 -5.86 -25.55
N GLN A 259 6.62 -5.28 -26.77
CA GLN A 259 6.13 -3.93 -27.00
C GLN A 259 4.66 -3.88 -27.45
N GLU A 260 4.07 -5.04 -27.76
CA GLU A 260 2.71 -5.13 -28.31
C GLU A 260 1.66 -5.57 -27.28
N LEU A 261 2.09 -6.29 -26.24
CA LEU A 261 1.19 -6.95 -25.29
C LEU A 261 1.36 -6.39 -23.88
N TYR A 262 0.25 -5.92 -23.31
CA TYR A 262 0.22 -5.34 -21.97
C TYR A 262 0.81 -6.26 -20.90
N PHE A 263 0.37 -7.52 -20.86
CA PHE A 263 0.84 -8.53 -19.90
C PHE A 263 2.29 -8.99 -20.13
N ALA A 264 3.00 -8.42 -21.11
CA ALA A 264 4.41 -8.70 -21.37
C ALA A 264 5.33 -7.50 -21.06
N GLU A 265 4.77 -6.32 -20.77
CA GLU A 265 5.54 -5.08 -20.61
C GLU A 265 6.38 -5.05 -19.34
N SER A 266 5.81 -5.54 -18.23
CA SER A 266 6.46 -5.55 -16.92
C SER A 266 6.04 -6.76 -16.11
N ASP A 267 6.95 -7.24 -15.25
CA ASP A 267 6.59 -8.11 -14.14
C ASP A 267 5.44 -7.46 -13.40
N SER A 268 4.42 -8.22 -13.05
CA SER A 268 3.21 -7.67 -12.44
C SER A 268 2.60 -8.60 -11.42
N ILE A 269 1.93 -8.02 -10.43
CA ILE A 269 1.23 -8.77 -9.39
C ILE A 269 -0.25 -8.38 -9.32
N TYR A 270 -1.08 -9.35 -8.98
CA TYR A 270 -2.52 -9.26 -8.86
C TYR A 270 -2.95 -9.89 -7.55
N GLU A 271 -4.01 -9.39 -6.92
CA GLU A 271 -4.63 -10.11 -5.81
C GLU A 271 -5.00 -11.52 -6.26
N ASN A 272 -4.97 -12.49 -5.35
CA ASN A 272 -5.42 -13.82 -5.70
C ASN A 272 -6.90 -13.79 -6.10
N PHE A 273 -7.20 -14.34 -7.27
CA PHE A 273 -8.56 -14.38 -7.81
C PHE A 273 -8.92 -15.79 -8.27
N THR A 274 -10.20 -16.13 -8.08
CA THR A 274 -10.81 -17.32 -8.68
C THR A 274 -11.44 -16.95 -10.02
N TYR A 275 -12.05 -17.92 -10.69
CA TYR A 275 -12.72 -17.69 -11.97
C TYR A 275 -14.16 -18.21 -11.95
N GLU A 276 -14.96 -17.67 -12.85
CA GLU A 276 -16.36 -18.03 -13.03
C GLU A 276 -16.63 -18.42 -14.47
N SER A 277 -17.34 -19.54 -14.66
CA SER A 277 -17.69 -20.02 -15.98
C SER A 277 -18.93 -19.30 -16.49
N LEU A 278 -18.90 -18.81 -17.73
CA LEU A 278 -20.01 -18.07 -18.33
C LEU A 278 -21.21 -18.95 -18.74
N ASN A 279 -21.18 -20.25 -18.42
CA ASN A 279 -22.24 -21.20 -18.76
C ASN A 279 -23.55 -20.97 -18.00
N PHE A 280 -23.53 -20.22 -16.89
CA PHE A 280 -24.75 -19.83 -16.16
C PHE A 280 -25.73 -19.06 -17.05
N LYS A 281 -25.23 -18.32 -18.06
CA LYS A 281 -26.05 -17.56 -19.01
C LYS A 281 -26.50 -18.45 -20.18
N ALA A 282 -25.57 -19.22 -20.74
CA ALA A 282 -25.86 -20.12 -21.86
C ALA A 282 -24.87 -21.28 -21.94
N SER A 283 -25.37 -22.49 -22.22
CA SER A 283 -24.57 -23.71 -22.26
C SER A 283 -23.42 -23.69 -23.28
N PHE A 284 -23.58 -22.95 -24.38
CA PHE A 284 -22.52 -22.82 -25.40
C PHE A 284 -21.29 -22.06 -24.91
N LEU A 285 -21.38 -21.35 -23.77
CA LEU A 285 -20.28 -20.64 -23.12
C LEU A 285 -19.52 -21.51 -22.10
N ILE A 286 -19.81 -22.81 -22.03
CA ILE A 286 -19.04 -23.75 -21.19
C ILE A 286 -17.54 -23.66 -21.48
N ASN A 287 -16.72 -23.75 -20.42
CA ASN A 287 -15.26 -23.59 -20.43
C ASN A 287 -14.75 -22.19 -20.80
N ILE A 288 -15.64 -21.20 -20.97
CA ILE A 288 -15.22 -19.80 -21.08
C ILE A 288 -15.30 -19.21 -19.67
N ASN A 289 -14.15 -19.09 -19.03
CA ASN A 289 -14.06 -18.55 -17.68
C ASN A 289 -13.59 -17.09 -17.71
N ILE A 290 -14.03 -16.30 -16.74
CA ILE A 290 -13.55 -14.92 -16.48
C ILE A 290 -13.10 -14.80 -15.02
N PRO A 291 -12.32 -13.77 -14.63
CA PRO A 291 -12.05 -13.53 -13.21
C PRO A 291 -13.34 -13.39 -12.41
N SER A 292 -13.38 -13.89 -11.18
CA SER A 292 -14.56 -13.82 -10.29
C SER A 292 -14.87 -12.40 -9.79
N ASN A 293 -13.97 -11.44 -10.03
CA ASN A 293 -14.23 -10.02 -9.83
C ASN A 293 -13.63 -9.23 -11.01
N PRO A 294 -14.29 -9.26 -12.19
CA PRO A 294 -13.69 -8.74 -13.42
C PRO A 294 -13.48 -7.22 -13.36
N GLN A 295 -14.32 -6.47 -12.64
CA GLN A 295 -14.14 -5.03 -12.46
C GLN A 295 -12.93 -4.70 -11.58
N TYR A 296 -12.69 -5.45 -10.50
CA TYR A 296 -11.53 -5.22 -9.64
C TYR A 296 -10.25 -5.69 -10.34
N PHE A 297 -10.28 -6.82 -11.05
CA PHE A 297 -9.16 -7.28 -11.88
C PHE A 297 -8.73 -6.19 -12.88
N LEU A 298 -9.68 -5.58 -13.60
CA LEU A 298 -9.39 -4.47 -14.52
C LEU A 298 -8.87 -3.22 -13.80
N PHE A 299 -9.40 -2.94 -12.61
CA PHE A 299 -8.97 -1.81 -11.81
C PHE A 299 -7.52 -1.96 -11.37
N GLU A 300 -7.16 -3.10 -10.77
CA GLU A 300 -5.80 -3.34 -10.29
C GLU A 300 -4.78 -3.52 -11.43
N THR A 301 -5.24 -3.96 -12.61
CA THR A 301 -4.42 -4.06 -13.84
C THR A 301 -3.67 -2.74 -14.08
N MET A 302 -4.29 -1.58 -13.84
CA MET A 302 -3.68 -0.26 -14.11
C MET A 302 -2.40 0.01 -13.32
N ASN A 303 -2.28 -0.58 -12.13
CA ASN A 303 -1.17 -0.37 -11.21
C ASN A 303 -0.42 -1.69 -10.93
N SER A 304 -0.61 -2.71 -11.77
CA SER A 304 -0.13 -4.08 -11.51
C SER A 304 1.39 -4.23 -11.59
N LYS A 305 2.07 -3.30 -12.27
CA LYS A 305 3.54 -3.30 -12.44
C LYS A 305 4.23 -3.52 -11.10
N PHE A 306 5.01 -4.57 -11.01
CA PHE A 306 5.65 -5.00 -9.79
C PHE A 306 6.99 -4.31 -9.57
N LEU A 307 7.16 -3.73 -8.40
CA LEU A 307 8.44 -3.27 -7.88
C LEU A 307 8.93 -4.24 -6.80
N GLU A 308 9.96 -4.98 -7.17
CA GLU A 308 10.69 -5.84 -6.25
C GLU A 308 11.46 -5.00 -5.23
N CYS A 309 11.52 -5.45 -3.98
CA CYS A 309 12.34 -4.79 -2.98
C CYS A 309 13.83 -4.89 -3.34
N ASN A 310 14.55 -3.76 -3.26
CA ASN A 310 15.93 -3.70 -3.73
C ASN A 310 16.92 -4.27 -2.71
N SER A 311 17.36 -5.51 -2.94
CA SER A 311 18.34 -6.21 -2.10
C SER A 311 19.68 -5.48 -1.95
N THR A 312 20.07 -4.64 -2.92
CA THR A 312 21.30 -3.82 -2.85
C THR A 312 21.13 -2.66 -1.88
N VAL A 313 19.98 -1.99 -1.89
CA VAL A 313 19.64 -0.93 -0.92
C VAL A 313 19.62 -1.51 0.49
N VAL A 314 18.93 -2.63 0.67
CA VAL A 314 18.83 -3.30 1.98
C VAL A 314 20.19 -3.75 2.51
N SER A 315 21.00 -4.38 1.65
CA SER A 315 22.36 -4.77 2.01
C SER A 315 23.22 -3.56 2.41
N SER A 316 23.05 -2.44 1.73
CA SER A 316 23.79 -1.21 2.03
C SER A 316 23.35 -0.62 3.37
N TYR A 317 22.04 -0.56 3.64
CA TYR A 317 21.47 -0.08 4.90
C TYR A 317 22.00 -0.87 6.11
N PHE A 318 21.93 -2.20 6.05
CA PHE A 318 22.39 -3.04 7.16
C PHE A 318 23.92 -3.00 7.33
N LYS A 319 24.69 -2.78 6.25
CA LYS A 319 26.13 -2.58 6.34
C LYS A 319 26.49 -1.24 7.00
N SER A 320 25.80 -0.15 6.66
CA SER A 320 26.12 1.18 7.16
C SER A 320 25.62 1.45 8.58
N ASN A 321 24.58 0.76 9.04
CA ASN A 321 23.86 1.11 10.28
C ASN A 321 23.88 0.02 11.37
N GLN A 322 24.89 -0.85 11.38
CA GLN A 322 25.00 -1.98 12.32
C GLN A 322 24.84 -1.60 13.81
N THR A 323 25.19 -0.36 14.18
CA THR A 323 25.11 0.16 15.55
C THR A 323 23.97 1.15 15.79
N GLY A 324 23.30 1.63 14.74
CA GLY A 324 22.31 2.70 14.79
C GLY A 324 20.85 2.21 14.85
N VAL A 325 20.60 0.93 14.60
CA VAL A 325 19.26 0.34 14.73
C VAL A 325 19.01 0.03 16.21
N PRO A 326 17.94 0.56 16.82
CA PRO A 326 17.56 0.22 18.18
C PRO A 326 17.47 -1.30 18.37
N LYS A 327 17.99 -1.80 19.51
CA LYS A 327 17.86 -3.22 19.86
C LYS A 327 16.42 -3.50 20.24
N ILE A 328 15.73 -4.27 19.39
CA ILE A 328 14.32 -4.64 19.57
C ILE A 328 14.23 -6.15 19.58
N SER A 329 13.36 -6.69 20.44
CA SER A 329 13.15 -8.13 20.54
C SER A 329 12.55 -8.68 19.24
N SER A 330 12.90 -9.90 18.85
CA SER A 330 12.31 -10.57 17.70
C SER A 330 10.79 -10.71 17.84
N PHE A 331 10.31 -10.93 19.07
CA PHE A 331 8.88 -11.00 19.40
C PHE A 331 8.16 -9.69 19.05
N SER A 332 8.74 -8.54 19.41
CA SER A 332 8.18 -7.22 19.06
C SER A 332 8.11 -7.00 17.55
N ILE A 333 9.10 -7.50 16.79
CA ILE A 333 9.09 -7.42 15.32
C ILE A 333 7.96 -8.26 14.72
N GLN A 334 7.79 -9.50 15.21
CA GLN A 334 6.70 -10.37 14.75
C GLN A 334 5.34 -9.75 15.07
N TYR A 335 5.20 -9.16 16.26
CA TYR A 335 3.99 -8.48 16.68
C TYR A 335 3.62 -7.30 15.76
N ILE A 336 4.55 -6.36 15.53
CA ILE A 336 4.26 -5.20 14.66
C ILE A 336 4.00 -5.65 13.21
N ASN A 337 4.75 -6.63 12.71
CA ASN A 337 4.52 -7.18 11.37
C ASN A 337 3.09 -7.74 11.26
N LYS A 338 2.67 -8.59 12.22
CA LYS A 338 1.34 -9.19 12.20
C LYS A 338 0.23 -8.12 12.25
N ARG A 339 0.42 -7.07 13.04
CA ARG A 339 -0.50 -5.94 13.13
C ARG A 339 -0.60 -5.17 11.81
N VAL A 340 0.53 -4.95 11.11
CA VAL A 340 0.57 -4.32 9.80
C VAL A 340 -0.10 -5.19 8.73
N GLU A 341 0.12 -6.51 8.76
CA GLU A 341 -0.57 -7.47 7.88
C GLU A 341 -2.10 -7.38 8.04
N VAL A 342 -2.59 -7.41 9.29
CA VAL A 342 -4.02 -7.27 9.59
C VAL A 342 -4.54 -5.91 9.12
N GLY A 343 -3.83 -4.82 9.45
CA GLY A 343 -4.19 -3.48 8.99
C GLY A 343 -4.32 -3.39 7.48
N LEU A 344 -3.38 -3.97 6.73
CA LEU A 344 -3.42 -4.01 5.27
C LEU A 344 -4.68 -4.73 4.75
N GLN A 345 -4.97 -5.93 5.27
CA GLN A 345 -6.12 -6.72 4.86
C GLN A 345 -7.44 -6.00 5.18
N GLU A 346 -7.49 -5.29 6.30
CA GLU A 346 -8.67 -4.52 6.67
C GLU A 346 -8.90 -3.31 5.78
N LEU A 347 -7.84 -2.58 5.42
CA LEU A 347 -7.91 -1.50 4.42
C LEU A 347 -8.35 -2.02 3.04
N LYS A 348 -7.87 -3.20 2.61
CA LYS A 348 -8.36 -3.87 1.39
C LYS A 348 -9.87 -4.10 1.45
N SER A 349 -10.39 -4.58 2.57
CA SER A 349 -11.84 -4.84 2.75
C SER A 349 -12.70 -3.57 2.66
N ILE A 350 -12.13 -2.42 3.01
CA ILE A 350 -12.79 -1.11 2.95
C ILE A 350 -12.71 -0.50 1.54
N PHE A 351 -11.52 -0.44 0.95
CA PHE A 351 -11.28 0.33 -0.28
C PHE A 351 -11.47 -0.46 -1.58
N ASN A 352 -11.15 -1.76 -1.61
CA ASN A 352 -11.27 -2.57 -2.84
C ASN A 352 -12.70 -2.61 -3.40
N PRO A 353 -13.76 -2.77 -2.59
CA PRO A 353 -15.14 -2.74 -3.10
C PRO A 353 -15.55 -1.40 -3.71
N LEU A 354 -14.85 -0.31 -3.38
CA LEU A 354 -15.08 1.04 -3.89
C LEU A 354 -14.23 1.36 -5.13
N LEU A 355 -13.40 0.41 -5.56
CA LEU A 355 -12.35 0.61 -6.57
C LEU A 355 -11.52 1.86 -6.24
N MET A 356 -11.08 1.97 -4.99
CA MET A 356 -10.18 3.02 -4.52
C MET A 356 -8.79 2.43 -4.32
N ASN A 357 -7.78 3.13 -4.83
CA ASN A 357 -6.40 2.75 -4.62
C ASN A 357 -5.98 3.24 -3.23
N PHE A 358 -5.33 2.36 -2.48
CA PHE A 358 -4.54 2.77 -1.33
C PHE A 358 -3.12 2.19 -1.45
N TRP A 359 -2.13 2.91 -0.95
CA TRP A 359 -0.72 2.55 -1.07
C TRP A 359 0.06 2.83 0.21
N MET A 360 1.20 2.16 0.37
CA MET A 360 2.15 2.45 1.45
C MET A 360 2.63 3.89 1.35
N TRP A 361 2.68 4.58 2.48
CA TRP A 361 3.13 5.96 2.55
C TRP A 361 4.12 6.18 3.69
N SER A 362 4.75 7.36 3.76
CA SER A 362 5.59 7.83 4.88
C SER A 362 6.50 6.73 5.46
N GLY A 363 6.42 6.44 6.77
CA GLY A 363 7.33 5.56 7.49
C GLY A 363 7.20 4.11 7.08
N THR A 364 5.99 3.70 6.67
CA THR A 364 5.72 2.34 6.15
C THR A 364 6.43 2.13 4.81
N MET A 365 6.32 3.09 3.90
CA MET A 365 7.03 3.06 2.61
C MET A 365 8.55 3.15 2.79
N LEU A 366 9.04 3.98 3.72
CA LEU A 366 10.47 4.07 4.04
C LEU A 366 11.00 2.72 4.55
N GLY A 367 10.27 2.06 5.45
CA GLY A 367 10.61 0.72 5.93
C GLY A 367 10.75 -0.27 4.77
N TRP A 368 9.71 -0.36 3.94
CA TRP A 368 9.69 -1.24 2.79
C TRP A 368 10.90 -1.00 1.87
N HIS A 369 11.13 0.25 1.46
CA HIS A 369 12.18 0.58 0.50
C HIS A 369 13.60 0.38 1.07
N ARG A 370 13.80 0.72 2.35
CA ARG A 370 15.12 0.70 3.00
C ARG A 370 15.54 -0.68 3.50
N GLN A 371 14.58 -1.50 3.92
CA GLN A 371 14.87 -2.75 4.64
C GLN A 371 13.89 -3.90 4.33
N CYS A 372 13.13 -3.82 3.23
CA CYS A 372 12.15 -4.82 2.79
C CYS A 372 11.14 -5.25 3.88
N GLY A 373 10.74 -4.34 4.76
CA GLY A 373 9.83 -4.66 5.85
C GLY A 373 9.45 -3.45 6.69
N VAL A 374 8.73 -3.68 7.78
CA VAL A 374 8.30 -2.60 8.67
C VAL A 374 9.49 -2.07 9.47
N ILE A 375 9.51 -0.76 9.75
CA ILE A 375 10.50 -0.18 10.66
C ILE A 375 10.28 -0.77 12.06
N PRO A 376 11.25 -1.48 12.67
CA PRO A 376 11.03 -2.30 13.86
C PRO A 376 10.57 -1.54 15.11
N TYR A 377 10.84 -0.23 15.18
CA TYR A 377 10.50 0.66 16.28
C TYR A 377 9.36 1.63 15.92
N THR A 378 8.66 1.41 14.81
CA THR A 378 7.46 2.19 14.49
C THR A 378 6.32 1.84 15.44
N THR A 379 5.41 2.78 15.65
CA THR A 379 4.20 2.59 16.48
C THR A 379 2.91 2.61 15.67
N ASP A 380 3.03 2.92 14.39
CA ASP A 380 1.95 3.15 13.44
C ASP A 380 2.31 2.64 12.05
N ALA A 381 1.28 2.56 11.21
CA ALA A 381 1.42 2.36 9.78
C ALA A 381 0.75 3.49 9.01
N ASP A 382 1.36 3.88 7.91
CA ASP A 382 0.98 5.02 7.10
C ASP A 382 0.56 4.52 5.72
N PHE A 383 -0.64 4.90 5.33
CA PHE A 383 -1.17 4.64 4.00
C PHE A 383 -1.72 5.93 3.40
N ALA A 384 -1.87 5.92 2.09
CA ALA A 384 -2.38 7.03 1.34
C ALA A 384 -3.46 6.57 0.37
N VAL A 385 -4.40 7.47 0.07
CA VAL A 385 -5.46 7.30 -0.95
C VAL A 385 -5.57 8.57 -1.77
N TRP A 386 -6.15 8.47 -2.98
CA TRP A 386 -6.45 9.67 -3.76
C TRP A 386 -7.74 10.32 -3.26
N ALA A 387 -7.69 11.61 -2.91
CA ALA A 387 -8.90 12.36 -2.55
C ALA A 387 -9.93 12.39 -3.69
N SER A 388 -9.46 12.40 -4.94
CA SER A 388 -10.31 12.38 -6.14
C SER A 388 -11.05 11.06 -6.37
N GLU A 389 -10.69 9.98 -5.67
CA GLU A 389 -11.38 8.69 -5.78
C GLU A 389 -12.53 8.55 -4.76
N VAL A 390 -12.70 9.52 -3.86
CA VAL A 390 -13.82 9.58 -2.91
C VAL A 390 -15.09 10.03 -3.65
N ASP A 391 -15.92 9.07 -4.05
CA ASP A 391 -17.24 9.37 -4.62
C ASP A 391 -18.26 9.76 -3.53
N ASP A 392 -18.26 9.03 -2.43
CA ASP A 392 -19.15 9.20 -1.28
C ASP A 392 -18.37 8.87 0.00
N LEU A 393 -18.21 9.87 0.86
CA LEU A 393 -17.49 9.70 2.12
C LEU A 393 -18.27 8.81 3.10
N ASP A 394 -19.60 8.85 3.08
CA ASP A 394 -20.42 8.11 4.02
C ASP A 394 -20.35 6.60 3.75
N ASP A 395 -20.13 6.17 2.50
CA ASP A 395 -19.89 4.74 2.18
C ASP A 395 -18.56 4.26 2.81
N ILE A 396 -17.50 5.06 2.76
CA ILE A 396 -16.23 4.74 3.42
C ILE A 396 -16.41 4.66 4.94
N LEU A 397 -17.07 5.65 5.54
CA LEU A 397 -17.31 5.70 6.98
C LEU A 397 -18.19 4.54 7.45
N GLN A 398 -19.25 4.20 6.71
CA GLN A 398 -20.11 3.07 7.03
C GLN A 398 -19.35 1.73 6.94
N ARG A 399 -18.41 1.58 6.01
CA ARG A 399 -17.57 0.39 5.92
C ARG A 399 -16.61 0.27 7.09
N ILE A 400 -16.05 1.38 7.54
CA ILE A 400 -15.23 1.43 8.77
C ILE A 400 -16.11 1.07 9.98
N GLU A 401 -17.29 1.67 10.12
CA GLU A 401 -18.22 1.41 11.23
C GLU A 401 -18.67 -0.05 11.32
N LYS A 402 -18.88 -0.71 10.17
CA LYS A 402 -19.28 -2.12 10.09
C LYS A 402 -18.12 -3.10 10.23
N ASN A 403 -16.89 -2.61 10.40
CA ASN A 403 -15.71 -3.45 10.48
C ASN A 403 -15.37 -3.77 11.94
N ASP A 404 -15.37 -5.05 12.29
CA ASP A 404 -15.12 -5.50 13.67
C ASP A 404 -13.69 -5.21 14.17
N HIS A 405 -12.75 -4.93 13.27
CA HIS A 405 -11.33 -4.76 13.60
C HIS A 405 -10.80 -3.35 13.36
N VAL A 406 -11.62 -2.43 12.85
CA VAL A 406 -11.22 -1.06 12.51
C VAL A 406 -12.11 -0.06 13.22
N GLU A 407 -11.50 0.88 13.93
CA GLU A 407 -12.20 1.97 14.58
C GLU A 407 -11.67 3.32 14.09
N LEU A 408 -12.55 4.21 13.62
CA LEU A 408 -12.18 5.59 13.31
C LEU A 408 -11.96 6.37 14.61
N LYS A 409 -10.70 6.62 14.97
CA LYS A 409 -10.33 7.42 16.14
C LYS A 409 -10.43 8.90 15.88
N GLN A 410 -9.99 9.34 14.71
CA GLN A 410 -10.05 10.73 14.33
C GLN A 410 -10.27 10.86 12.83
N ARG A 411 -11.05 11.87 12.46
CA ARG A 411 -11.15 12.37 11.09
C ARG A 411 -10.74 13.85 11.13
N MET A 412 -9.92 14.26 10.19
CA MET A 412 -9.47 15.64 10.08
C MET A 412 -9.76 16.17 8.69
N GLY A 413 -10.05 17.47 8.58
CA GLY A 413 -10.39 18.14 7.32
C GLY A 413 -11.67 17.64 6.64
N ILE A 414 -11.76 17.92 5.34
CA ILE A 414 -12.92 17.65 4.47
C ILE A 414 -12.45 17.05 3.15
N VAL A 415 -13.33 16.39 2.39
CA VAL A 415 -12.96 15.67 1.15
C VAL A 415 -12.23 16.58 0.17
N GLU A 416 -12.73 17.81 0.00
CA GLU A 416 -12.17 18.78 -0.93
C GLU A 416 -10.79 19.29 -0.50
N GLN A 417 -10.44 19.14 0.78
CA GLN A 417 -9.25 19.73 1.34
C GLN A 417 -8.82 19.08 2.66
N SER A 418 -7.59 18.57 2.68
CA SER A 418 -6.89 18.10 3.89
C SER A 418 -7.60 16.97 4.65
N LEU A 419 -8.25 16.03 3.95
CA LEU A 419 -8.84 14.88 4.63
C LEU A 419 -7.72 13.94 5.17
N GLU A 420 -7.90 13.46 6.39
CA GLU A 420 -7.05 12.43 6.99
C GLU A 420 -7.90 11.58 7.96
N PHE A 421 -7.65 10.27 7.96
CA PHE A 421 -8.20 9.36 8.97
C PHE A 421 -7.10 8.81 9.85
N ASN A 422 -7.31 8.91 11.16
CA ASN A 422 -6.60 8.13 12.16
C ASN A 422 -7.49 6.95 12.55
N LEU A 423 -7.01 5.75 12.23
CA LEU A 423 -7.70 4.51 12.51
C LEU A 423 -6.96 3.77 13.63
N ASN A 424 -7.72 3.03 14.43
CA ASN A 424 -7.20 1.95 15.25
C ASN A 424 -7.59 0.64 14.57
N CYS A 425 -6.64 0.03 13.88
CA CYS A 425 -6.80 -1.26 13.23
C CYS A 425 -6.20 -2.31 14.14
N HIS A 426 -7.03 -2.98 14.94
CA HIS A 426 -6.57 -4.06 15.80
C HIS A 426 -5.35 -3.66 16.66
N LYS A 427 -5.46 -2.60 17.47
CA LYS A 427 -4.39 -2.01 18.31
C LYS A 427 -3.20 -1.38 17.56
N LEU A 428 -3.19 -1.38 16.23
CA LEU A 428 -2.26 -0.59 15.44
C LEU A 428 -2.89 0.77 15.12
N ARG A 429 -2.16 1.85 15.37
CA ARG A 429 -2.54 3.15 14.81
C ARG A 429 -2.24 3.13 13.30
N VAL A 430 -3.25 3.39 12.49
CA VAL A 430 -3.13 3.46 11.04
C VAL A 430 -3.57 4.82 10.57
N ASP A 431 -2.65 5.58 9.99
CA ASP A 431 -2.92 6.89 9.42
C ASP A 431 -3.18 6.74 7.91
N VAL A 432 -4.33 7.21 7.45
CA VAL A 432 -4.73 7.21 6.03
C VAL A 432 -4.80 8.65 5.55
N PHE A 433 -3.79 9.05 4.78
CA PHE A 433 -3.67 10.38 4.21
C PHE A 433 -4.38 10.48 2.86
N PHE A 434 -5.17 11.53 2.65
CA PHE A 434 -5.77 11.80 1.34
C PHE A 434 -4.88 12.74 0.56
N LEU A 435 -4.39 12.27 -0.60
CA LEU A 435 -3.50 13.03 -1.47
C LEU A 435 -4.29 13.78 -2.54
N TYR A 436 -3.83 14.99 -2.81
CA TYR A 436 -4.42 15.95 -3.73
C TYR A 436 -3.40 16.28 -4.83
N PRO A 437 -3.75 16.09 -6.12
CA PRO A 437 -2.90 16.53 -7.21
C PRO A 437 -2.85 18.05 -7.32
N GLU A 438 -1.69 18.59 -7.67
CA GLU A 438 -1.41 19.98 -8.01
C GLU A 438 -0.69 20.05 -9.36
N SER A 439 -0.57 21.25 -9.96
CA SER A 439 0.01 21.41 -11.29
C SER A 439 1.44 20.86 -11.42
N ASN A 440 2.22 20.86 -10.33
CA ASN A 440 3.63 20.46 -10.30
C ASN A 440 3.93 19.42 -9.21
N GLY A 441 2.96 18.62 -8.79
CA GLY A 441 3.18 17.65 -7.74
C GLY A 441 1.89 17.15 -7.11
N THR A 442 2.04 16.57 -5.94
CA THR A 442 0.93 16.17 -5.08
C THR A 442 1.15 16.70 -3.68
N TRP A 443 0.11 16.74 -2.88
CA TRP A 443 0.25 17.07 -1.47
C TRP A 443 -0.77 16.34 -0.60
N TYR A 444 -0.41 16.18 0.68
CA TYR A 444 -1.36 15.83 1.74
C TYR A 444 -1.17 16.79 2.92
N ALA A 445 -2.12 16.77 3.85
CA ALA A 445 -2.09 17.68 4.98
C ALA A 445 -1.37 17.10 6.20
N GLY A 446 -0.63 17.95 6.90
CA GLY A 446 -0.29 17.76 8.31
C GLY A 446 -1.19 18.64 9.16
N HIS A 447 -1.79 18.08 10.22
CA HIS A 447 -2.77 18.78 11.04
C HIS A 447 -2.20 19.23 12.40
N ARG A 448 -2.57 20.43 12.83
CA ARG A 448 -2.38 20.93 14.20
C ARG A 448 -3.71 21.42 14.78
N PRO A 449 -4.66 20.51 15.09
CA PRO A 449 -6.01 20.89 15.49
C PRO A 449 -6.04 21.81 16.72
N SER A 450 -5.18 21.53 17.71
CA SER A 450 -5.07 22.35 18.93
C SER A 450 -4.64 23.80 18.69
N LYS A 451 -4.05 24.10 17.53
CA LYS A 451 -3.64 25.45 17.12
C LYS A 451 -4.49 25.99 15.96
N GLY A 452 -5.52 25.26 15.52
CA GLY A 452 -6.45 25.69 14.49
C GLY A 452 -5.88 25.80 13.06
N TYR A 453 -4.75 25.16 12.76
CA TYR A 453 -4.17 25.15 11.41
C TYR A 453 -3.84 23.75 10.91
N TYR A 454 -3.66 23.63 9.61
CA TYR A 454 -2.99 22.53 8.93
C TYR A 454 -1.92 23.10 8.00
N PHE A 455 -1.11 22.26 7.37
CA PHE A 455 -0.10 22.65 6.40
C PHE A 455 0.04 21.56 5.34
N LYS A 456 0.60 21.90 4.19
CA LYS A 456 0.77 20.96 3.08
C LYS A 456 2.15 20.31 3.12
N TYR A 457 2.24 19.01 2.92
CA TYR A 457 3.48 18.34 2.54
C TYR A 457 3.50 18.17 1.04
N HIS A 458 4.47 18.79 0.36
CA HIS A 458 4.53 18.77 -1.09
C HIS A 458 5.42 17.62 -1.58
N HIS A 459 4.90 16.80 -2.48
CA HIS A 459 5.62 15.70 -3.12
C HIS A 459 5.66 15.89 -4.63
N PRO A 460 6.66 15.30 -5.32
CA PRO A 460 6.66 15.24 -6.78
C PRO A 460 5.44 14.46 -7.28
N ASN A 461 5.17 14.59 -8.58
CA ASN A 461 4.23 13.68 -9.25
C ASN A 461 4.82 12.26 -9.27
N PHE A 462 3.96 11.27 -9.09
CA PHE A 462 4.32 9.87 -9.16
C PHE A 462 3.17 9.05 -9.76
N SER A 463 3.52 7.86 -10.24
CA SER A 463 2.56 6.82 -10.61
C SER A 463 2.53 5.75 -9.51
N LEU A 464 1.52 4.86 -9.53
CA LEU A 464 1.42 3.75 -8.59
C LEU A 464 1.89 2.45 -9.23
N CYS A 465 2.67 1.69 -8.47
CA CYS A 465 3.13 0.35 -8.79
C CYS A 465 2.67 -0.58 -7.67
N SER A 466 2.61 -1.87 -7.97
CA SER A 466 2.40 -2.90 -6.96
C SER A 466 3.73 -3.34 -6.34
N ALA A 467 3.69 -3.69 -5.07
CA ALA A 467 4.81 -4.15 -4.27
C ALA A 467 4.37 -5.25 -3.31
N GLU A 468 5.35 -5.93 -2.72
CA GLU A 468 5.14 -6.90 -1.67
C GLU A 468 5.58 -6.32 -0.31
N LEU A 469 4.69 -6.36 0.69
CA LEU A 469 5.02 -6.11 2.08
C LEU A 469 4.47 -7.27 2.92
N LEU A 470 5.37 -7.96 3.63
CA LEU A 470 5.01 -9.08 4.53
C LEU A 470 4.20 -10.19 3.82
N GLY A 471 4.58 -10.55 2.60
CA GLY A 471 3.88 -11.59 1.81
C GLY A 471 2.56 -11.14 1.19
N HIS A 472 2.20 -9.86 1.34
CA HIS A 472 0.95 -9.31 0.81
C HIS A 472 1.18 -8.29 -0.31
N LYS A 473 0.31 -8.33 -1.33
CA LYS A 473 0.25 -7.27 -2.34
C LYS A 473 -0.23 -5.94 -1.73
N VAL A 474 0.48 -4.86 -2.03
CA VAL A 474 0.11 -3.48 -1.69
C VAL A 474 0.64 -2.54 -2.77
N LEU A 475 0.05 -1.35 -2.92
CA LEU A 475 0.59 -0.35 -3.85
C LEU A 475 1.69 0.49 -3.19
N VAL A 476 2.52 1.11 -4.03
CA VAL A 476 3.60 2.05 -3.66
C VAL A 476 3.81 3.04 -4.81
N PRO A 477 4.30 4.26 -4.57
CA PRO A 477 4.76 5.15 -5.65
C PRO A 477 5.86 4.48 -6.48
N CYS A 478 5.74 4.49 -7.81
CA CYS A 478 6.78 3.94 -8.67
C CYS A 478 8.11 4.72 -8.52
N GLU A 479 8.03 6.03 -8.34
CA GLU A 479 9.14 6.94 -8.04
C GLU A 479 9.49 6.96 -6.53
N THR A 480 9.54 5.77 -5.91
CA THR A 480 9.59 5.61 -4.44
C THR A 480 10.72 6.43 -3.79
N GLU A 481 11.95 6.29 -4.28
CA GLU A 481 13.12 6.95 -3.68
C GLU A 481 12.99 8.48 -3.76
N GLN A 482 12.43 9.01 -4.86
CA GLN A 482 12.24 10.45 -5.02
C GLN A 482 11.22 10.98 -4.00
N VAL A 483 10.13 10.24 -3.77
CA VAL A 483 9.13 10.57 -2.75
C VAL A 483 9.75 10.52 -1.35
N ILE A 484 10.49 9.45 -1.03
CA ILE A 484 11.19 9.29 0.26
C ILE A 484 12.19 10.43 0.48
N ALA A 485 13.05 10.73 -0.50
CA ALA A 485 14.06 11.76 -0.37
C ALA A 485 13.46 13.17 -0.22
N THR A 486 12.25 13.39 -0.76
CA THR A 486 11.52 14.65 -0.58
C THR A 486 11.07 14.84 0.87
N GLU A 487 10.62 13.77 1.51
CA GLU A 487 10.09 13.79 2.88
C GLU A 487 11.20 13.76 3.94
N TYR A 488 12.14 12.82 3.78
CA TYR A 488 13.17 12.51 4.78
C TYR A 488 14.52 13.19 4.50
N GLY A 489 14.71 13.77 3.31
CA GLY A 489 15.98 14.35 2.87
C GLY A 489 16.98 13.32 2.35
N SER A 490 18.16 13.77 1.93
CA SER A 490 19.19 12.92 1.30
C SER A 490 19.81 11.87 2.23
N ASN A 491 19.58 11.97 3.54
CA ASN A 491 20.07 11.05 4.55
C ASN A 491 19.02 10.04 5.03
N TRP A 492 17.97 9.78 4.24
CA TRP A 492 16.89 8.82 4.56
C TRP A 492 17.36 7.40 4.91
N MET A 493 18.58 7.03 4.50
CA MET A 493 19.25 5.77 4.88
C MET A 493 19.71 5.72 6.34
N GLN A 494 19.73 6.85 7.05
CA GLN A 494 20.08 6.89 8.47
C GLN A 494 18.85 6.59 9.33
N PRO A 495 18.92 5.64 10.28
CA PRO A 495 17.86 5.41 11.25
C PRO A 495 17.58 6.66 12.06
N VAL A 496 16.30 7.00 12.24
CA VAL A 496 15.85 8.09 13.10
C VAL A 496 14.77 7.53 14.02
N ALA A 497 15.10 7.39 15.30
CA ALA A 497 14.16 6.85 16.31
C ALA A 497 13.20 7.92 16.85
N GLU A 498 13.61 9.19 16.83
CA GLU A 498 12.77 10.32 17.27
C GLU A 498 12.41 11.17 16.05
N TRP A 499 11.16 11.03 15.59
CA TRP A 499 10.63 11.78 14.45
C TRP A 499 9.53 12.74 14.92
N ASP A 500 9.69 14.02 14.62
CA ASP A 500 8.67 15.04 14.83
C ASP A 500 8.07 15.42 13.47
N TYR A 501 6.80 15.08 13.25
CA TYR A 501 6.15 15.30 11.96
C TYR A 501 6.10 16.78 11.56
N GLU A 502 6.20 17.72 12.50
CA GLU A 502 6.13 19.16 12.21
C GLU A 502 7.52 19.73 11.86
N ASN A 503 8.58 19.23 12.50
CA ASN A 503 9.92 19.82 12.45
C ASN A 503 10.99 18.97 11.74
N SER A 504 10.85 17.63 11.71
CA SER A 504 11.85 16.74 11.12
C SER A 504 11.72 16.63 9.60
N ILE A 505 10.49 16.68 9.10
CA ILE A 505 10.11 16.58 7.68
C ILE A 505 10.68 17.71 6.82
N LYS A 506 11.02 17.42 5.56
CA LYS A 506 11.75 18.35 4.68
C LYS A 506 10.89 19.10 3.65
N ASN A 507 9.66 18.66 3.44
CA ASN A 507 8.77 19.17 2.39
C ASN A 507 7.51 19.88 2.90
N ARG A 508 7.56 20.38 4.14
CA ARG A 508 6.47 21.12 4.77
C ARG A 508 6.32 22.54 4.22
N GLY A 509 5.09 22.88 3.83
CA GLY A 509 4.65 24.22 3.46
C GLY A 509 4.26 25.09 4.66
N PRO A 510 3.76 26.32 4.40
CA PRO A 510 3.33 27.25 5.45
C PRO A 510 2.03 26.80 6.14
N ASN A 511 1.76 27.37 7.32
CA ASN A 511 0.51 27.14 8.06
C ASN A 511 -0.69 27.74 7.30
N ILE A 512 -1.79 27.00 7.28
CA ILE A 512 -3.08 27.40 6.74
C ILE A 512 -4.11 27.28 7.86
N TYR A 513 -4.64 28.43 8.29
CA TYR A 513 -5.60 28.50 9.38
C TYR A 513 -7.01 28.21 8.87
N TRP A 514 -7.76 27.44 9.65
CA TRP A 514 -9.14 27.13 9.33
C TRP A 514 -10.03 28.37 9.47
N ASN A 515 -10.79 28.69 8.42
CA ASN A 515 -11.89 29.65 8.53
C ASN A 515 -13.07 29.01 9.28
N LYS A 516 -13.78 29.78 10.11
CA LYS A 516 -15.00 29.38 10.84
C LYS A 516 -15.99 28.57 9.99
N SER A 517 -16.27 28.99 8.75
CA SER A 517 -17.19 28.28 7.85
C SER A 517 -16.76 26.86 7.47
N MET A 518 -15.44 26.60 7.41
CA MET A 518 -14.89 25.27 7.12
C MET A 518 -14.84 24.39 8.37
N LEU A 519 -14.59 24.98 9.54
CA LEU A 519 -14.71 24.27 10.83
C LEU A 519 -16.14 23.78 11.06
N GLU A 520 -17.15 24.59 10.71
CA GLU A 520 -18.55 24.17 10.78
C GLU A 520 -18.87 22.99 9.84
N LYS A 521 -18.29 22.96 8.62
CA LYS A 521 -18.43 21.82 7.71
C LYS A 521 -17.75 20.56 8.26
N GLN A 522 -16.55 20.71 8.82
CA GLN A 522 -15.84 19.63 9.47
C GLN A 522 -16.67 19.06 10.62
N GLN A 523 -17.31 19.90 11.44
CA GLN A 523 -18.15 19.48 12.57
C GLN A 523 -19.50 18.89 12.14
N LYS A 524 -20.16 19.42 11.09
CA LYS A 524 -21.44 18.89 10.60
C LYS A 524 -21.33 17.53 9.92
N GLY A 525 -20.14 17.11 9.48
CA GLY A 525 -19.87 15.76 8.98
C GLY A 525 -19.83 14.66 10.05
N TYR A 526 -20.10 14.99 11.33
CA TYR A 526 -20.07 14.09 12.49
C TYR A 526 -21.47 13.83 13.09
N PHE A 527 -22.48 13.53 12.28
CA PHE A 527 -23.73 12.97 12.81
C PHE A 527 -23.64 11.44 12.92
N GLY A 528 -22.82 11.01 13.88
CA GLY A 528 -22.66 9.63 14.34
C GLY A 528 -21.87 9.67 15.66
N THR A 529 -22.32 8.91 16.67
CA THR A 529 -21.96 8.99 18.10
C THR A 529 -20.46 8.87 18.44
N ILE A 530 -19.68 9.90 18.13
CA ILE A 530 -18.29 10.06 18.56
C ILE A 530 -18.15 11.47 19.13
N LYS A 531 -17.64 11.58 20.37
CA LYS A 531 -17.52 12.87 21.09
C LYS A 531 -16.69 13.87 20.26
N PRO A 532 -17.20 15.08 19.98
CA PRO A 532 -16.43 16.11 19.29
C PRO A 532 -15.23 16.54 20.14
N LEU A 533 -14.07 16.74 19.51
CA LEU A 533 -13.03 17.58 20.10
C LEU A 533 -13.54 19.03 20.00
N ASN A 534 -13.70 19.70 21.15
CA ASN A 534 -14.05 21.11 21.21
C ASN A 534 -13.04 21.94 20.42
N PHE A 535 -13.43 22.44 19.26
CA PHE A 535 -12.78 23.58 18.63
C PHE A 535 -13.25 24.84 19.38
N GLU A 536 -12.51 25.27 20.41
CA GLU A 536 -12.76 26.58 20.98
C GLU A 536 -12.37 27.66 19.96
N LEU A 537 -13.37 28.48 19.63
CA LEU A 537 -13.24 29.64 18.76
C LEU A 537 -12.38 30.68 19.49
N TRP A 538 -11.16 30.91 19.02
CA TRP A 538 -10.43 32.12 19.43
C TRP A 538 -11.06 33.30 18.70
N SER A 539 -11.72 34.18 19.45
CA SER A 539 -12.10 35.52 18.98
C SER A 539 -10.91 36.44 19.13
N GLU A 540 -10.46 37.03 18.03
CA GLU A 540 -9.62 38.23 18.04
C GLU A 540 -10.45 39.42 18.58
N GLY A 541 -9.84 40.23 19.46
CA GLY A 541 -10.40 41.45 20.06
C GLY A 541 -9.79 41.67 21.44
N GLU A 542 -8.63 42.35 21.50
CA GLU A 542 -8.49 43.77 21.86
C GLU A 542 -8.48 44.02 23.37
N ASP A 543 -7.36 44.59 23.81
CA ASP A 543 -7.19 45.28 25.08
C ASP A 543 -8.30 46.31 25.27
N ASP A 544 -9.07 46.24 26.36
CA ASP A 544 -9.42 47.45 27.13
C ASP A 544 -10.07 47.13 28.48
N ILE A 545 -9.56 47.86 29.48
CA ILE A 545 -10.05 47.92 30.86
C ILE A 545 -11.24 48.87 30.91
N LEU A 546 -12.40 48.46 31.44
CA LEU A 546 -13.18 49.32 32.35
C LEU A 546 -14.27 48.58 33.16
N LEU A 547 -14.28 48.84 34.46
CA LEU A 547 -15.37 48.56 35.40
C LEU A 547 -16.67 49.28 35.00
N SER A 548 -17.82 48.59 35.13
CA SER A 548 -18.98 49.18 35.82
C SER A 548 -19.98 48.11 36.29
N LYS A 549 -20.55 48.38 37.47
CA LYS A 549 -21.43 47.56 38.30
C LYS A 549 -22.87 47.51 37.75
N LEU A 550 -23.60 46.43 38.05
CA LEU A 550 -24.93 46.53 38.68
C LEU A 550 -25.42 45.19 39.25
N HIS A 551 -25.90 45.27 40.49
CA HIS A 551 -26.44 44.21 41.34
C HIS A 551 -27.81 43.69 40.87
N ASN A 552 -28.12 42.43 41.18
CA ASN A 552 -29.21 42.11 42.11
C ASN A 552 -29.17 40.66 42.59
N THR A 553 -29.10 40.52 43.92
CA THR A 553 -29.17 39.28 44.70
C THR A 553 -30.62 38.95 45.07
N GLN A 554 -30.95 37.66 45.22
CA GLN A 554 -31.70 37.20 46.39
C GLN A 554 -31.48 35.70 46.68
N ALA A 555 -31.05 35.44 47.93
CA ALA A 555 -31.23 34.27 48.80
C ALA A 555 -30.92 32.86 48.24
N GLY A 556 -30.14 31.98 48.89
CA GLY A 556 -29.59 31.94 50.24
C GLY A 556 -29.49 30.46 50.65
N GLY A 557 -28.31 29.97 51.05
CA GLY A 557 -28.15 28.61 51.56
C GLY A 557 -26.74 28.05 51.43
N ARG A 558 -25.91 28.27 52.46
CA ARG A 558 -24.53 27.79 52.62
C ARG A 558 -24.47 26.27 52.74
N LEU A 559 -23.59 25.61 51.97
CA LEU A 559 -22.83 24.44 52.41
C LEU A 559 -21.40 24.57 51.85
N THR A 560 -20.44 24.66 52.77
CA THR A 560 -19.00 24.64 52.53
C THR A 560 -18.54 23.22 52.21
N LEU A 561 -17.91 23.04 51.05
CA LEU A 561 -16.98 21.94 50.81
C LEU A 561 -15.92 22.40 49.81
N ASP A 562 -14.74 22.69 50.35
CA ASP A 562 -13.49 22.76 49.62
C ASP A 562 -13.26 21.41 48.92
N ILE A 563 -13.34 21.40 47.59
CA ILE A 563 -12.76 20.34 46.78
C ILE A 563 -11.66 20.96 45.94
N ARG A 564 -10.42 20.82 46.42
CA ARG A 564 -9.22 20.88 45.59
C ARG A 564 -9.31 19.79 44.55
N PHE A 565 -9.44 20.14 43.27
CA PHE A 565 -9.06 19.21 42.21
C PHE A 565 -7.55 19.25 42.03
N ILE A 566 -6.98 18.08 42.29
CA ILE A 566 -5.61 17.68 42.08
C ILE A 566 -5.30 17.82 40.59
N GLY A 567 -4.33 18.69 40.27
CA GLY A 567 -3.70 18.71 38.95
C GLY A 567 -2.86 17.44 38.78
N HIS A 568 -3.25 16.58 37.84
CA HIS A 568 -2.42 15.46 37.39
C HIS A 568 -1.81 15.76 36.02
N MET A 569 -0.47 15.89 36.08
CA MET A 569 0.54 15.48 35.10
C MET A 569 0.43 15.98 33.66
N ALA A 570 0.99 17.18 33.44
CA ALA A 570 1.83 17.41 32.28
C ALA A 570 3.07 16.50 32.38
N ARG A 571 3.24 15.57 31.44
CA ARG A 571 4.51 14.86 31.27
C ARG A 571 5.53 15.78 30.60
N ILE A 572 6.66 15.83 31.27
CA ILE A 572 7.83 16.67 31.06
C ILE A 572 8.56 16.21 29.80
N HIS A 573 8.75 17.09 28.82
CA HIS A 573 9.88 16.98 27.90
C HIS A 573 11.07 17.70 28.54
N GLY A 574 12.13 16.93 28.80
CA GLY A 574 13.38 17.42 29.34
C GLY A 574 14.01 18.44 28.39
N ARG A 575 14.07 19.70 28.85
CA ARG A 575 15.03 20.67 28.34
C ARG A 575 16.42 20.28 28.84
N SER A 576 17.35 20.02 27.93
CA SER A 576 18.77 20.16 28.19
C SER A 576 19.23 21.46 27.55
N LEU A 577 19.69 22.39 28.39
CA LEU A 577 20.46 23.56 28.02
C LEU A 577 21.85 23.10 27.59
N VAL A 578 22.20 23.35 26.32
CA VAL A 578 23.61 23.38 25.92
C VAL A 578 23.86 24.74 25.30
N GLU A 579 24.62 25.55 26.03
CA GLU A 579 25.32 26.73 25.51
C GLU A 579 26.19 26.29 24.33
N SER A 580 26.03 26.94 23.18
CA SER A 580 27.12 27.07 22.22
C SER A 580 27.19 28.52 21.77
N GLY A 581 28.26 29.18 22.20
CA GLY A 581 28.59 30.52 21.77
C GLY A 581 29.08 30.49 20.34
N PHE A 582 28.43 31.24 19.47
CA PHE A 582 29.07 31.84 18.30
C PHE A 582 28.54 33.26 18.13
N ARG A 583 29.49 34.21 18.11
CA ARG A 583 29.24 35.64 17.87
C ARG A 583 28.85 35.88 16.40
N PRO A 584 28.09 36.96 16.13
CA PRO A 584 27.60 37.30 14.80
C PRO A 584 28.64 38.12 14.01
N GLU A 585 28.87 37.76 12.76
CA GLU A 585 29.40 38.69 11.77
C GLU A 585 28.32 39.12 10.78
N THR A 586 28.36 40.40 10.48
CA THR A 586 27.35 41.19 9.80
C THR A 586 27.78 41.49 8.36
N LEU A 587 26.76 41.73 7.51
CA LEU A 587 26.79 42.39 6.18
C LEU A 587 27.30 41.49 5.03
N ARG A 588 26.68 41.45 3.85
CA ARG A 588 26.17 42.58 3.06
C ARG A 588 25.29 42.08 1.90
N SER A 589 24.26 42.84 1.54
CA SER A 589 23.49 42.64 0.32
C SER A 589 24.34 42.92 -0.93
N ARG A 590 24.10 42.17 -2.01
CA ARG A 590 24.33 42.62 -3.39
C ARG A 590 23.47 41.82 -4.36
N SER A 591 22.48 42.51 -4.92
CA SER A 591 21.82 42.17 -6.17
C SER A 591 22.81 42.17 -7.34
N ARG A 592 22.67 41.22 -8.26
CA ARG A 592 22.85 41.44 -9.71
C ARG A 592 22.19 40.31 -10.49
N ALA A 593 21.20 40.69 -11.29
CA ALA A 593 20.67 39.91 -12.39
C ALA A 593 21.78 39.61 -13.42
N LEU A 594 21.68 38.47 -14.10
CA LEU A 594 22.04 38.31 -15.52
C LEU A 594 21.45 36.99 -16.06
N THR A 595 20.55 37.15 -17.01
CA THR A 595 20.08 36.18 -18.01
C THR A 595 21.24 35.58 -18.83
N THR A 596 21.21 34.27 -19.15
CA THR A 596 21.05 33.71 -20.53
C THR A 596 21.27 32.18 -20.60
N ARG A 597 20.22 31.48 -21.10
CA ARG A 597 20.16 30.39 -22.12
C ARG A 597 21.01 29.10 -22.05
N SER A 598 20.26 27.99 -21.93
CA SER A 598 20.28 26.65 -22.60
C SER A 598 21.55 26.09 -23.27
N LEU A 599 21.87 24.84 -22.92
CA LEU A 599 22.58 23.87 -23.76
C LEU A 599 22.00 22.46 -23.59
N ARG A 600 21.71 21.82 -24.74
CA ARG A 600 21.32 20.41 -24.95
C ARG A 600 22.47 19.72 -25.73
N PRO A 601 22.47 18.39 -25.92
CA PRO A 601 23.50 17.50 -25.41
C PRO A 601 24.53 17.07 -26.46
N HIS A 602 25.73 16.73 -26.01
CA HIS A 602 26.74 16.07 -26.84
C HIS A 602 26.67 14.55 -26.70
N THR A 603 26.45 13.91 -27.85
CA THR A 603 26.76 12.52 -28.19
C THR A 603 28.25 12.22 -28.03
N GLN A 604 28.61 11.07 -27.44
CA GLN A 604 29.91 10.45 -27.71
C GLN A 604 29.82 8.92 -27.73
N THR A 605 30.34 8.38 -28.83
CA THR A 605 30.34 6.98 -29.24
C THR A 605 31.65 6.31 -28.81
N PHE A 606 31.54 5.07 -28.33
CA PHE A 606 32.51 3.96 -28.23
C PHE A 606 34.03 4.19 -28.40
N ARG A 607 34.79 3.60 -27.47
CA ARG A 607 36.03 2.86 -27.81
C ARG A 607 36.25 1.66 -26.88
N ASN A 608 36.30 0.48 -27.49
CA ASN A 608 36.77 -0.80 -26.94
C ASN A 608 38.26 -0.74 -26.60
N ILE A 609 38.67 -1.35 -25.49
CA ILE A 609 40.03 -1.86 -25.29
C ILE A 609 39.95 -3.31 -24.78
N PHE A 610 40.39 -4.22 -25.64
CA PHE A 610 40.76 -5.60 -25.35
C PHE A 610 42.05 -5.62 -24.52
N LEU A 611 42.13 -6.46 -23.49
CA LEU A 611 43.41 -7.01 -23.03
C LEU A 611 43.29 -8.52 -22.82
N HIS A 612 44.26 -9.19 -23.42
CA HIS A 612 44.42 -10.62 -23.63
C HIS A 612 45.45 -11.10 -22.61
N PHE A 613 45.19 -12.18 -21.86
CA PHE A 613 46.25 -12.99 -21.26
C PHE A 613 45.82 -14.46 -21.24
N ILE A 614 46.59 -15.27 -21.96
CA ILE A 614 46.51 -16.74 -22.02
C ILE A 614 47.86 -17.31 -21.56
N HIS A 615 47.74 -18.50 -20.95
CA HIS A 615 48.75 -19.53 -20.61
C HIS A 615 49.41 -19.41 -19.22
N LYS A 616 49.54 -20.49 -18.43
CA LYS A 616 49.67 -21.91 -18.79
C LYS A 616 49.27 -22.84 -17.62
N ARG A 617 48.91 -24.07 -17.98
CA ARG A 617 48.57 -25.24 -17.16
C ARG A 617 49.71 -25.69 -16.25
N GLU A 618 49.36 -26.28 -15.11
CA GLU A 618 50.00 -27.52 -14.61
C GLU A 618 49.03 -28.31 -13.71
N VAL A 619 49.13 -29.63 -13.80
CA VAL A 619 48.33 -30.69 -13.13
C VAL A 619 49.23 -31.30 -12.05
N PRO A 620 48.68 -31.75 -10.90
CA PRO A 620 48.74 -33.19 -10.64
C PRO A 620 47.43 -33.80 -10.11
N ARG A 621 47.19 -35.06 -10.53
CA ARG A 621 46.23 -36.00 -9.94
C ARG A 621 46.79 -36.53 -8.61
N ASN A 622 45.95 -36.73 -7.59
CA ASN A 622 45.40 -38.06 -7.20
C ASN A 622 44.94 -38.13 -5.73
N LEU A 623 43.85 -38.90 -5.57
CA LEU A 623 43.47 -39.80 -4.45
C LEU A 623 42.89 -39.21 -3.15
N GLY A 624 41.64 -39.62 -2.85
CA GLY A 624 41.09 -39.61 -1.50
C GLY A 624 39.55 -39.70 -1.46
N ASN A 625 39.01 -40.92 -1.46
CA ASN A 625 37.62 -41.28 -1.15
C ASN A 625 37.11 -40.66 0.17
N VAL A 626 35.79 -40.42 0.29
CA VAL A 626 34.85 -40.76 1.41
C VAL A 626 33.46 -40.22 0.98
N ILE A 627 32.54 -41.06 0.49
CA ILE A 627 31.41 -41.75 1.17
C ILE A 627 30.24 -40.82 1.58
N CYS A 628 29.06 -41.17 1.06
CA CYS A 628 27.71 -40.65 1.29
C CYS A 628 27.13 -40.94 2.69
N TRP A 629 25.91 -40.40 2.90
CA TRP A 629 24.90 -40.64 3.94
C TRP A 629 25.04 -39.70 5.15
N TYR A 630 24.05 -38.90 5.59
CA TYR A 630 22.58 -38.92 5.46
C TYR A 630 22.03 -37.51 5.23
#